data_AF-A0A1F9HBU9-F1
#
_entry.id   AF-A0A1F9HBU9-F1
#
_cell.length_a   1.000
_cell.length_b   1.000
_cell.length_c   1.000
_cell.angle_alpha   90.00
_cell.angle_beta   90.00
_cell.angle_gamma   90.00
#
_symmetry.space_group_name_H-M   'P 1'
#
loop_
_entity.id
_entity.type
_entity.pdbx_description
1 polymer ?
#
loop_
_entity_poly.entity_id
_entity_poly.type
_entity_poly.pdbx_seq_one_letter_code
_entity_poly.pdbx_strand_id
1 'polypeptide(L)'
;MKKKEFKLIFYFLTVLGIFSFLIPALALANQKPLSIWGQELNYEVVSLSNKHRSYDGLAIRLNRSGKKINRVILNTAYFQQEATEIWEDFQYNPKPSVIVSPNLMTFLVNLMETNRNFSQKQSLISQLGELKEQLQYAAWQKVYAKAKNKKEFIRLFIQTRKKTIEYHELSHLLDAVLWEKQQLTSHEMRDEKQFAHDTEVRAFLTELVYGPNPQDSLWQIVTGVLQEIKQGRSIDYSVEKLKDILVMAQAINWIPRGELLCFLCFLSKESATDIATKLYHRYTLATHQWKRGLL
;
A
#
# COMPACT_ATOMS: atom_id res chain seq x y z
N MET A 1 -14.80 26.72 29.68
CA MET A 1 -14.35 26.20 28.37
C MET A 1 -13.51 24.96 28.58
N LYS A 2 -13.82 23.87 27.87
CA LYS A 2 -13.45 22.49 28.23
C LYS A 2 -12.20 22.02 27.45
N LYS A 3 -11.36 21.21 28.12
CA LYS A 3 -10.14 20.47 27.68
C LYS A 3 -10.12 19.81 26.28
N LYS A 4 -11.19 19.87 25.49
CA LYS A 4 -11.27 19.33 24.12
C LYS A 4 -10.68 20.27 23.06
N GLU A 5 -10.67 21.58 23.28
CA GLU A 5 -10.12 22.54 22.31
C GLU A 5 -8.58 22.55 22.27
N PHE A 6 -7.92 22.11 23.36
CA PHE A 6 -6.47 22.00 23.42
C PHE A 6 -5.89 20.83 22.61
N LYS A 7 -6.68 19.79 22.29
CA LYS A 7 -6.21 18.64 21.50
C LYS A 7 -6.28 18.86 19.98
N LEU A 8 -7.14 19.77 19.52
CA LEU A 8 -7.23 20.10 18.09
C LEU A 8 -6.08 21.01 17.63
N ILE A 9 -5.63 21.90 18.53
CA ILE A 9 -4.46 22.77 18.30
C ILE A 9 -3.15 21.97 18.29
N PHE A 10 -3.09 20.83 19.00
CA PHE A 10 -1.90 19.96 19.00
C PHE A 10 -1.70 19.23 17.65
N TYR A 11 -2.79 18.86 16.95
CA TYR A 11 -2.68 18.25 15.62
C TYR A 11 -2.27 19.26 14.53
N PHE A 12 -2.73 20.51 14.64
CA PHE A 12 -2.30 21.60 13.75
C PHE A 12 -0.85 22.05 14.03
N LEU A 13 -0.41 22.05 15.30
CA LEU A 13 0.98 22.35 15.66
C LEU A 13 1.95 21.21 15.33
N THR A 14 1.51 19.95 15.24
CA THR A 14 2.36 18.89 14.67
C THR A 14 2.54 19.02 13.17
N VAL A 15 1.59 19.62 12.44
CA VAL A 15 1.79 19.98 11.02
C VAL A 15 2.75 21.16 10.89
N LEU A 16 2.70 22.16 11.78
CA LEU A 16 3.66 23.27 11.81
C LEU A 16 5.07 22.87 12.27
N GLY A 17 5.20 21.91 13.18
CA GLY A 17 6.50 21.33 13.58
C GLY A 17 7.15 20.47 12.49
N ILE A 18 6.38 20.04 11.48
CA ILE A 18 6.89 19.36 10.27
C ILE A 18 7.51 20.38 9.28
N PHE A 19 7.12 21.65 9.35
CA PHE A 19 7.61 22.68 8.42
C PHE A 19 9.00 23.26 8.77
N SER A 20 9.51 23.08 9.99
CA SER A 20 10.77 23.72 10.42
C SER A 20 12.05 22.99 10.00
N PHE A 21 11.97 21.82 9.36
CA PHE A 21 13.15 21.10 8.86
C PHE A 21 12.94 20.49 7.46
N LEU A 22 12.13 21.14 6.62
CA LEU A 22 12.22 20.97 5.18
C LEU A 22 13.51 21.64 4.72
N ILE A 23 14.61 20.88 4.79
CA ILE A 23 15.90 21.22 4.19
C ILE A 23 15.63 21.81 2.80
N PRO A 24 16.10 23.04 2.49
CA PRO A 24 16.08 23.53 1.14
C PRO A 24 17.20 22.78 0.42
N ALA A 25 16.95 21.51 0.06
CA ALA A 25 17.75 20.87 -0.94
C ALA A 25 17.44 21.63 -2.23
N LEU A 26 18.27 22.62 -2.55
CA LEU A 26 18.52 23.06 -3.92
C LEU A 26 19.07 21.86 -4.70
N ALA A 27 18.22 20.86 -4.94
CA ALA A 27 18.33 20.09 -6.15
C ALA A 27 17.54 20.89 -7.18
N LEU A 28 18.13 21.17 -8.33
CA LEU A 28 17.37 21.40 -9.56
C LEU A 28 16.50 20.16 -9.77
N ALA A 29 15.32 20.16 -9.16
CA ALA A 29 14.43 19.02 -9.15
C ALA A 29 13.77 18.97 -10.52
N ASN A 30 14.31 18.11 -11.40
CA ASN A 30 13.65 17.80 -12.65
C ASN A 30 12.34 17.09 -12.31
N GLN A 31 11.22 17.76 -12.56
CA GLN A 31 9.90 17.14 -12.48
C GLN A 31 9.84 15.97 -13.45
N LYS A 32 9.31 14.84 -12.98
CA LYS A 32 9.07 13.67 -13.80
C LYS A 32 7.60 13.64 -14.20
N PRO A 33 7.28 13.54 -15.50
CA PRO A 33 5.94 13.18 -15.91
C PRO A 33 5.73 11.68 -15.70
N LEU A 34 4.58 11.30 -15.16
CA LEU A 34 4.12 9.91 -15.13
C LEU A 34 2.61 9.85 -15.35
N SER A 35 2.18 8.93 -16.21
CA SER A 35 0.76 8.65 -16.43
C SER A 35 0.33 7.48 -15.55
N ILE A 36 -0.66 7.72 -14.68
CA ILE A 36 -1.29 6.71 -13.84
C ILE A 36 -2.79 6.78 -14.10
N TRP A 37 -3.41 5.64 -14.42
CA TRP A 37 -4.83 5.55 -14.75
C TRP A 37 -5.26 6.51 -15.88
N GLY A 38 -4.36 6.75 -16.84
CA GLY A 38 -4.59 7.67 -17.96
C GLY A 38 -4.53 9.16 -17.58
N GLN A 39 -4.11 9.50 -16.36
CA GLN A 39 -3.93 10.88 -15.89
C GLN A 39 -2.44 11.18 -15.74
N GLU A 40 -1.98 12.27 -16.37
CA GLU A 40 -0.59 12.73 -16.25
C GLU A 40 -0.38 13.53 -14.95
N LEU A 41 0.70 13.20 -14.24
CA LEU A 41 1.17 13.92 -13.06
C LEU A 41 2.64 14.30 -13.25
N ASN A 42 2.93 15.58 -13.05
CA ASN A 42 4.29 16.09 -12.91
C ASN A 42 4.61 16.20 -11.42
N TYR A 43 5.70 15.56 -10.97
CA TYR A 43 6.08 15.49 -9.56
C TYR A 43 7.59 15.39 -9.37
N GLU A 44 8.01 15.66 -8.14
CA GLU A 44 9.39 15.47 -7.68
C GLU A 44 9.46 14.29 -6.71
N VAL A 45 10.54 13.52 -6.75
CA VAL A 45 10.81 12.47 -5.76
C VAL A 45 11.97 12.88 -4.88
N VAL A 46 11.75 12.86 -3.57
CA VAL A 46 12.79 13.09 -2.56
C VAL A 46 12.92 11.83 -1.73
N SER A 47 14.14 11.34 -1.52
CA SER A 47 14.41 10.25 -0.59
C SER A 47 15.05 10.79 0.67
N LEU A 48 14.57 10.36 1.82
CA LEU A 48 15.15 10.65 3.13
C LEU A 48 15.32 9.36 3.92
N SER A 49 16.18 9.39 4.93
CA SER A 49 16.36 8.29 5.87
C SER A 49 16.20 8.86 7.28
N ASN A 50 14.99 8.75 7.83
CA ASN A 50 14.67 9.29 9.15
C ASN A 50 13.90 8.27 10.01
N LYS A 51 14.59 7.72 11.02
CA LYS A 51 14.04 6.74 11.97
C LYS A 51 13.00 7.32 12.95
N HIS A 52 12.81 8.63 12.99
CA HIS A 52 11.79 9.28 13.82
C HIS A 52 10.45 9.45 13.08
N ARG A 53 10.37 9.06 11.81
CA ARG A 53 9.14 9.08 11.01
C ARG A 53 8.66 7.65 10.81
N SER A 54 7.38 7.43 11.04
CA SER A 54 6.74 6.12 11.01
C SER A 54 6.17 5.73 9.65
N TYR A 55 6.18 6.64 8.66
CA TYR A 55 5.69 6.37 7.32
C TYR A 55 6.86 6.06 6.38
N ASP A 56 6.61 5.18 5.41
CA ASP A 56 7.57 4.83 4.35
C ASP A 56 7.47 5.78 3.13
N GLY A 57 6.32 6.42 2.95
CA GLY A 57 6.04 7.38 1.89
C GLY A 57 5.14 8.53 2.37
N LEU A 58 5.24 9.68 1.67
CA LEU A 58 4.32 10.80 1.83
C LEU A 58 4.25 11.62 0.54
N ALA A 59 3.04 11.77 -0.02
CA ALA A 59 2.74 12.76 -1.03
C ALA A 59 2.33 14.11 -0.44
N ILE A 60 2.95 15.20 -0.91
CA ILE A 60 2.59 16.58 -0.55
C ILE A 60 2.49 17.48 -1.77
N ARG A 61 1.65 18.52 -1.65
CA ARG A 61 1.55 19.61 -2.61
C ARG A 61 2.03 20.89 -1.95
N LEU A 62 3.13 21.44 -2.45
CA LEU A 62 3.78 22.63 -1.90
C LEU A 62 3.41 23.85 -2.74
N ASN A 63 3.06 24.95 -2.09
CA ASN A 63 2.97 26.26 -2.73
C ASN A 63 4.36 26.92 -2.68
N ARG A 64 5.04 27.03 -3.82
CA ARG A 64 6.33 27.72 -3.93
C ARG A 64 6.24 28.80 -5.01
N SER A 65 6.44 30.05 -4.62
CA SER A 65 6.43 31.20 -5.52
C SER A 65 5.18 31.26 -6.41
N GLY A 66 4.00 31.02 -5.83
CA GLY A 66 2.71 31.01 -6.53
C GLY A 66 2.44 29.78 -7.40
N LYS A 67 3.36 28.82 -7.47
CA LYS A 67 3.17 27.54 -8.19
C LYS A 67 2.97 26.39 -7.21
N LYS A 68 2.02 25.51 -7.54
CA LYS A 68 1.85 24.22 -6.85
C LYS A 68 2.85 23.22 -7.40
N ILE A 69 3.68 22.68 -6.51
CA ILE A 69 4.65 21.63 -6.81
C ILE A 69 4.19 20.37 -6.11
N ASN A 70 3.99 19.30 -6.88
CA ASN A 70 3.69 17.99 -6.33
C ASN A 70 5.01 17.28 -5.97
N ARG A 71 5.06 16.67 -4.80
CA ARG A 71 6.26 15.99 -4.32
C ARG A 71 5.90 14.70 -3.60
N VAL A 72 6.63 13.64 -3.93
CA VAL A 72 6.62 12.36 -3.22
C VAL A 72 7.89 12.27 -2.39
N ILE A 73 7.74 12.01 -1.10
CA ILE A 73 8.83 11.83 -0.15
C ILE A 73 8.86 10.36 0.24
N LEU A 74 9.99 9.70 0.01
CA LEU A 74 10.20 8.30 0.36
C LEU A 74 11.14 8.23 1.57
N ASN A 75 10.67 7.64 2.67
CA ASN A 75 11.47 7.35 3.85
C ASN A 75 12.04 5.93 3.75
N THR A 76 13.35 5.82 3.59
CA THR A 76 14.03 4.52 3.38
C THR A 76 14.76 4.04 4.64
N ALA A 77 14.40 4.55 5.82
CA ALA A 77 15.14 4.34 7.05
C ALA A 77 15.26 2.86 7.46
N TYR A 78 14.25 2.05 7.16
CA TYR A 78 14.15 0.66 7.58
C TYR A 78 14.37 -0.37 6.46
N PHE A 79 14.40 0.05 5.19
CA PHE A 79 14.46 -0.90 4.07
C PHE A 79 15.73 -1.76 4.07
N GLN A 80 16.86 -1.20 4.53
CA GLN A 80 18.10 -1.97 4.62
C GLN A 80 18.02 -3.07 5.68
N GLN A 81 17.36 -2.80 6.82
CA GLN A 81 17.16 -3.79 7.87
C GLN A 81 16.22 -4.89 7.38
N GLU A 82 15.08 -4.51 6.81
CA GLU A 82 14.11 -5.45 6.23
C GLU A 82 14.75 -6.34 5.15
N ALA A 83 15.50 -5.74 4.21
CA ALA A 83 16.23 -6.49 3.20
C ALA A 83 17.30 -7.43 3.79
N THR A 84 17.90 -7.04 4.92
CA THR A 84 18.88 -7.87 5.62
C THR A 84 18.22 -9.08 6.25
N GLU A 85 17.09 -8.89 6.92
CA GLU A 85 16.30 -9.97 7.55
C GLU A 85 15.82 -10.98 6.49
N ILE A 86 15.31 -10.51 5.35
CA ILE A 86 14.89 -11.37 4.24
C ILE A 86 16.08 -12.11 3.62
N TRP A 87 17.23 -11.44 3.44
CA TRP A 87 18.43 -12.10 2.94
C TRP A 87 18.86 -13.24 3.86
N GLU A 88 18.89 -13.00 5.17
CA GLU A 88 19.27 -13.98 6.17
C GLU A 88 18.30 -15.16 6.20
N ASP A 89 17.00 -14.91 6.09
CA ASP A 89 15.99 -15.96 5.95
C ASP A 89 16.27 -16.87 4.73
N PHE A 90 16.59 -16.31 3.56
CA PHE A 90 16.99 -17.11 2.39
C PHE A 90 18.35 -17.80 2.53
N GLN A 91 19.25 -17.34 3.40
CA GLN A 91 20.48 -18.09 3.69
C GLN A 91 20.17 -19.37 4.46
N TYR A 92 19.21 -19.33 5.39
CA TYR A 92 18.74 -20.51 6.12
C TYR A 92 17.85 -21.41 5.25
N ASN A 93 17.02 -20.84 4.39
CA ASN A 93 16.11 -21.54 3.49
C ASN A 93 16.26 -21.07 2.03
N PRO A 94 17.27 -21.55 1.28
CA PRO A 94 17.60 -21.02 -0.04
C PRO A 94 16.65 -21.45 -1.16
N LYS A 95 15.86 -22.50 -0.94
CA LYS A 95 14.88 -23.02 -1.90
C LYS A 95 13.54 -23.27 -1.19
N PRO A 96 12.88 -22.22 -0.68
CA PRO A 96 11.61 -22.40 -0.01
C PRO A 96 10.60 -22.99 -1.00
N SER A 97 9.79 -23.92 -0.49
CA SER A 97 8.64 -24.43 -1.22
C SER A 97 7.41 -23.63 -0.83
N VAL A 98 6.60 -23.25 -1.82
CA VAL A 98 5.31 -22.63 -1.54
C VAL A 98 4.32 -23.72 -1.17
N ILE A 99 3.99 -23.82 0.12
CA ILE A 99 3.15 -24.89 0.68
C ILE A 99 1.67 -24.59 0.46
N VAL A 100 0.87 -25.65 0.41
CA VAL A 100 -0.60 -25.65 0.45
C VAL A 100 -1.08 -24.80 1.64
N SER A 101 -1.66 -23.65 1.32
CA SER A 101 -2.13 -22.62 2.24
C SER A 101 -3.60 -22.86 2.62
N PRO A 102 -4.14 -22.24 3.67
CA PRO A 102 -5.46 -22.54 4.20
C PRO A 102 -6.56 -22.44 3.12
N ASN A 103 -7.65 -23.18 3.36
CA ASN A 103 -8.85 -23.05 2.55
C ASN A 103 -9.31 -21.58 2.52
N LEU A 104 -9.44 -21.04 1.31
CA LEU A 104 -9.77 -19.63 1.08
C LEU A 104 -11.09 -19.22 1.75
N MET A 105 -12.09 -20.11 1.79
CA MET A 105 -13.37 -19.82 2.44
C MET A 105 -13.23 -19.73 3.96
N THR A 106 -12.46 -20.63 4.58
CA THR A 106 -12.16 -20.55 6.01
C THR A 106 -11.41 -19.26 6.35
N PHE A 107 -10.44 -18.87 5.51
CA PHE A 107 -9.73 -17.61 5.66
C PHE A 107 -10.68 -16.40 5.58
N LEU A 108 -11.56 -16.35 4.57
CA LEU A 108 -12.52 -15.26 4.40
C LEU A 108 -13.52 -15.17 5.56
N VAL A 109 -14.01 -16.31 6.08
CA VAL A 109 -14.88 -16.33 7.27
C VAL A 109 -14.14 -15.76 8.49
N ASN A 110 -12.93 -16.25 8.76
CA ASN A 110 -12.11 -15.76 9.86
C ASN A 110 -11.80 -14.26 9.73
N LEU A 111 -11.56 -13.79 8.51
CA LEU A 111 -11.29 -12.38 8.20
C LEU A 111 -12.50 -11.47 8.48
N MET A 112 -13.73 -11.96 8.24
CA MET A 112 -14.96 -11.20 8.48
C MET A 112 -15.40 -11.19 9.96
N GLU A 113 -14.97 -12.15 10.77
CA GLU A 113 -15.44 -12.37 12.15
C GLU A 113 -14.39 -12.05 13.23
N THR A 114 -13.34 -11.31 12.88
CA THR A 114 -12.15 -11.02 13.71
C THR A 114 -12.41 -10.48 15.11
N ASN A 115 -13.57 -9.88 15.35
CA ASN A 115 -13.96 -9.28 16.63
C ASN A 115 -14.84 -10.19 17.52
N ARG A 116 -15.19 -11.42 17.08
CA ARG A 116 -16.22 -12.23 17.75
C ARG A 116 -15.69 -13.35 18.65
N ASN A 117 -14.53 -13.94 18.36
CA ASN A 117 -13.98 -15.02 19.18
C ASN A 117 -12.43 -15.09 19.16
N PHE A 118 -11.82 -15.37 20.31
CA PHE A 118 -10.37 -15.56 20.48
C PHE A 118 -9.80 -16.67 19.58
N SER A 119 -10.49 -17.81 19.45
CA SER A 119 -10.02 -18.92 18.62
C SER A 119 -9.93 -18.56 17.13
N GLN A 120 -10.90 -17.80 16.62
CA GLN A 120 -10.90 -17.30 15.25
C GLN A 120 -9.79 -16.27 15.02
N LYS A 121 -9.59 -15.36 15.97
CA LYS A 121 -8.47 -14.40 15.92
C LYS A 121 -7.11 -15.11 15.88
N GLN A 122 -6.92 -16.14 16.70
CA GLN A 122 -5.68 -16.93 16.71
C GLN A 122 -5.50 -17.72 15.40
N SER A 123 -6.58 -18.30 14.88
CA SER A 123 -6.59 -18.97 13.58
C SER A 123 -6.20 -18.00 12.46
N LEU A 124 -6.78 -16.80 12.42
CA LEU A 124 -6.45 -15.78 11.43
C LEU A 124 -4.97 -15.35 11.52
N ILE A 125 -4.44 -15.14 12.73
CA ILE A 125 -3.02 -14.80 12.93
C ILE A 125 -2.11 -15.88 12.35
N SER A 126 -2.44 -17.16 12.57
CA SER A 126 -1.68 -18.28 12.01
C SER A 126 -1.72 -18.26 10.47
N GLN A 127 -2.91 -18.14 9.90
CA GLN A 127 -3.12 -18.15 8.45
C GLN A 127 -2.45 -16.96 7.76
N LEU A 128 -2.53 -15.77 8.34
CA LEU A 128 -1.83 -14.58 7.86
C LEU A 128 -0.30 -14.71 8.02
N GLY A 129 0.17 -15.35 9.10
CA GLY A 129 1.58 -15.62 9.33
C GLY A 129 2.17 -16.53 8.25
N GLU A 130 1.47 -17.62 7.93
CA GLU A 130 1.83 -18.52 6.83
C GLU A 130 1.79 -17.79 5.48
N LEU A 131 0.70 -17.05 5.19
CA LEU A 131 0.60 -16.29 3.93
C LEU A 131 1.72 -15.25 3.80
N LYS A 132 2.09 -14.57 4.90
CA LYS A 132 3.19 -13.60 4.94
C LYS A 132 4.49 -14.27 4.48
N GLU A 133 4.84 -15.40 5.07
CA GLU A 133 6.07 -16.13 4.74
C GLU A 133 6.07 -16.58 3.27
N GLN A 134 4.95 -17.12 2.80
CA GLN A 134 4.80 -17.58 1.43
C GLN A 134 4.88 -16.45 0.39
N LEU A 135 4.31 -15.29 0.69
CA LEU A 135 4.41 -14.11 -0.17
C LEU A 135 5.82 -13.53 -0.17
N GLN A 136 6.54 -13.53 0.95
CA GLN A 136 7.95 -13.12 1.01
C GLN A 136 8.80 -13.98 0.08
N TYR A 137 8.62 -15.31 0.13
CA TYR A 137 9.30 -16.24 -0.76
C TYR A 137 8.97 -16.00 -2.22
N ALA A 138 7.68 -15.88 -2.56
CA ALA A 138 7.26 -15.62 -3.92
C ALA A 138 7.77 -14.28 -4.47
N ALA A 139 7.80 -13.24 -3.63
CA ALA A 139 8.26 -11.91 -4.00
C ALA A 139 9.77 -11.86 -4.25
N TRP A 140 10.57 -12.52 -3.40
CA TRP A 140 12.00 -12.21 -3.30
C TRP A 140 12.95 -13.36 -3.69
N GLN A 141 12.47 -14.60 -3.83
CA GLN A 141 13.33 -15.75 -4.15
C GLN A 141 14.08 -15.55 -5.48
N LYS A 142 13.40 -15.07 -6.53
CA LYS A 142 14.05 -14.81 -7.83
C LYS A 142 15.10 -13.71 -7.75
N VAL A 143 14.89 -12.72 -6.89
CA VAL A 143 15.85 -11.62 -6.67
C VAL A 143 17.05 -12.14 -5.89
N TYR A 144 16.81 -12.93 -4.84
CA TYR A 144 17.85 -13.60 -4.06
C TYR A 144 18.72 -14.50 -4.93
N ALA A 145 18.13 -15.40 -5.72
CA ALA A 145 18.86 -16.32 -6.58
C ALA A 145 19.71 -15.63 -7.68
N LYS A 146 19.32 -14.42 -8.09
CA LYS A 146 20.06 -13.61 -9.07
C LYS A 146 21.14 -12.73 -8.45
N ALA A 147 21.00 -12.37 -7.18
CA ALA A 147 21.94 -11.49 -6.50
C ALA A 147 23.27 -12.23 -6.24
N LYS A 148 24.39 -11.61 -6.59
CA LYS A 148 25.71 -12.20 -6.38
C LYS A 148 26.13 -12.20 -4.90
N ASN A 149 25.55 -11.33 -4.10
CA ASN A 149 25.83 -11.16 -2.67
C ASN A 149 24.75 -10.33 -1.97
N LYS A 150 24.82 -10.25 -0.63
CA LYS A 150 23.91 -9.49 0.24
C LYS A 150 23.78 -8.02 -0.18
N LYS A 151 24.88 -7.37 -0.56
CA LYS A 151 24.88 -5.94 -0.97
C LYS A 151 24.06 -5.73 -2.24
N GLU A 152 24.19 -6.63 -3.22
CA GLU A 152 23.39 -6.57 -4.44
C GLU A 152 21.91 -6.84 -4.18
N PHE A 153 21.58 -7.82 -3.33
CA PHE A 153 20.20 -8.08 -2.92
C PHE A 153 19.56 -6.86 -2.25
N ILE A 154 20.22 -6.28 -1.25
CA ILE A 154 19.74 -5.08 -0.55
C ILE A 154 19.49 -3.94 -1.55
N ARG A 155 20.41 -3.74 -2.51
CA ARG A 155 20.25 -2.71 -3.55
C ARG A 155 19.01 -2.95 -4.40
N LEU A 156 18.79 -4.19 -4.86
CA LEU A 156 17.62 -4.56 -5.68
C LEU A 156 16.32 -4.44 -4.89
N PHE A 157 16.32 -4.91 -3.64
CA PHE A 157 15.19 -4.76 -2.72
C PHE A 157 14.79 -3.29 -2.57
N ILE A 158 15.75 -2.43 -2.18
CA ILE A 158 15.49 -1.00 -1.97
C ILE A 158 14.96 -0.34 -3.25
N GLN A 159 15.52 -0.67 -4.42
CA GLN A 159 15.05 -0.11 -5.69
C GLN A 159 13.60 -0.51 -5.99
N THR A 160 13.28 -1.79 -5.83
CA THR A 160 11.92 -2.32 -6.03
C THR A 160 10.94 -1.67 -5.05
N ARG A 161 11.27 -1.68 -3.74
CA ARG A 161 10.42 -1.15 -2.68
C ARG A 161 10.15 0.34 -2.83
N LYS A 162 11.18 1.13 -3.15
CA LYS A 162 11.03 2.57 -3.44
C LYS A 162 10.05 2.81 -4.58
N LYS A 163 10.15 2.03 -5.67
CA LYS A 163 9.27 2.20 -6.82
C LYS A 163 7.82 1.83 -6.50
N THR A 164 7.60 0.76 -5.72
CA THR A 164 6.27 0.38 -5.24
C THR A 164 5.63 1.49 -4.42
N ILE A 165 6.34 2.01 -3.41
CA ILE A 165 5.82 3.09 -2.55
C ILE A 165 5.67 4.40 -3.35
N GLU A 166 6.54 4.68 -4.31
CA GLU A 166 6.37 5.84 -5.19
C GLU A 166 5.01 5.78 -5.92
N TYR A 167 4.61 4.63 -6.45
CA TYR A 167 3.28 4.48 -7.06
C TYR A 167 2.13 4.61 -6.07
N HIS A 168 2.29 4.09 -4.85
CA HIS A 168 1.32 4.26 -3.76
C HIS A 168 1.07 5.75 -3.49
N GLU A 169 2.13 6.51 -3.25
CA GLU A 169 2.06 7.94 -2.96
C GLU A 169 1.55 8.77 -4.14
N LEU A 170 1.91 8.38 -5.37
CA LEU A 170 1.40 9.04 -6.56
C LEU A 170 -0.11 8.87 -6.73
N SER A 171 -0.69 7.75 -6.26
CA SER A 171 -2.14 7.57 -6.24
C SER A 171 -2.80 8.55 -5.26
N HIS A 172 -2.26 8.72 -4.05
CA HIS A 172 -2.74 9.73 -3.11
C HIS A 172 -2.68 11.14 -3.68
N LEU A 173 -1.57 11.45 -4.36
CA LEU A 173 -1.38 12.73 -5.02
C LEU A 173 -2.40 12.95 -6.14
N LEU A 174 -2.65 11.93 -6.97
CA LEU A 174 -3.64 11.97 -8.03
C LEU A 174 -5.03 12.28 -7.48
N ASP A 175 -5.46 11.55 -6.45
CA ASP A 175 -6.75 11.75 -5.81
C ASP A 175 -6.89 13.15 -5.22
N ALA A 176 -5.83 13.67 -4.58
CA ALA A 176 -5.82 15.03 -4.05
C ALA A 176 -5.92 16.09 -5.16
N VAL A 177 -5.28 15.87 -6.32
CA VAL A 177 -5.38 16.76 -7.48
C VAL A 177 -6.77 16.71 -8.11
N LEU A 178 -7.33 15.51 -8.30
CA LEU A 178 -8.65 15.32 -8.88
C LEU A 178 -9.75 15.90 -7.99
N TRP A 179 -9.63 15.71 -6.67
CA TRP A 179 -10.56 16.29 -5.72
C TRP A 179 -10.56 17.81 -5.74
N GLU A 180 -9.37 18.44 -5.76
CA GLU A 180 -9.28 19.91 -5.85
C GLU A 180 -9.91 20.44 -7.14
N LYS A 181 -9.70 19.77 -8.28
CA LYS A 181 -10.35 20.12 -9.54
C LYS A 181 -11.88 20.05 -9.44
N GLN A 182 -12.41 19.06 -8.73
CA GLN A 182 -13.85 18.93 -8.48
C GLN A 182 -14.38 20.01 -7.53
N GLN A 183 -13.63 20.37 -6.47
CA GLN A 183 -14.08 21.45 -5.58
C GLN A 183 -14.19 22.80 -6.27
N LEU A 184 -13.34 23.06 -7.27
CA LEU A 184 -13.46 24.26 -8.11
C LEU A 184 -14.77 24.30 -8.91
N THR A 185 -15.45 23.17 -9.09
CA THR A 185 -16.67 23.07 -9.90
C THR A 185 -17.94 22.74 -9.10
N SER A 186 -17.87 22.03 -7.97
CA SER A 186 -19.06 21.52 -7.27
C SER A 186 -19.31 22.04 -5.84
N HIS A 187 -18.39 22.80 -5.22
CA HIS A 187 -18.49 23.26 -3.82
C HIS A 187 -18.84 22.18 -2.77
N GLU A 188 -18.72 20.89 -3.12
CA GLU A 188 -19.04 19.78 -2.23
C GLU A 188 -18.02 19.65 -1.09
N MET A 189 -18.52 19.37 0.11
CA MET A 189 -17.68 19.02 1.25
C MET A 189 -17.18 17.58 1.12
N ARG A 190 -15.89 17.37 1.43
CA ARG A 190 -15.27 16.04 1.44
C ARG A 190 -15.61 15.32 2.73
N ASP A 191 -16.09 14.08 2.65
CA ASP A 191 -15.96 13.16 3.77
C ASP A 191 -14.49 12.71 3.84
N GLU A 192 -13.75 13.26 4.79
CA GLU A 192 -12.32 12.97 4.97
C GLU A 192 -12.05 11.50 5.30
N LYS A 193 -12.98 10.83 6.01
CA LYS A 193 -12.80 9.42 6.38
C LYS A 193 -13.01 8.53 5.17
N GLN A 194 -14.07 8.76 4.41
CA GLN A 194 -14.31 8.01 3.18
C GLN A 194 -13.24 8.28 2.13
N PHE A 195 -12.78 9.53 2.00
CA PHE A 195 -11.71 9.86 1.07
C PHE A 195 -10.39 9.17 1.43
N ALA A 196 -10.01 9.20 2.72
CA ALA A 196 -8.83 8.48 3.20
C ALA A 196 -8.93 6.97 2.93
N HIS A 197 -10.11 6.40 3.14
CA HIS A 197 -10.37 4.99 2.80
C HIS A 197 -10.20 4.70 1.31
N ASP A 198 -10.91 5.43 0.47
CA ASP A 198 -10.93 5.18 -0.98
C ASP A 198 -9.55 5.39 -1.61
N THR A 199 -8.80 6.39 -1.14
CA THR A 199 -7.46 6.68 -1.67
C THR A 199 -6.45 5.60 -1.30
N GLU A 200 -6.56 5.02 -0.10
CA GLU A 200 -5.74 3.90 0.36
C GLU A 200 -5.99 2.62 -0.45
N VAL A 201 -7.25 2.36 -0.81
CA VAL A 201 -7.61 1.25 -1.70
C VAL A 201 -7.03 1.49 -3.09
N ARG A 202 -7.24 2.67 -3.69
CA ARG A 202 -6.69 3.01 -5.01
C ARG A 202 -5.16 2.99 -5.04
N ALA A 203 -4.50 3.42 -3.97
CA ALA A 203 -3.05 3.39 -3.87
C ALA A 203 -2.51 1.96 -3.95
N PHE A 204 -3.10 1.03 -3.21
CA PHE A 204 -2.75 -0.37 -3.31
C PHE A 204 -3.01 -0.96 -4.71
N LEU A 205 -4.16 -0.67 -5.33
CA LEU A 205 -4.43 -1.11 -6.71
C LEU A 205 -3.40 -0.55 -7.70
N THR A 206 -2.95 0.68 -7.47
CA THR A 206 -1.90 1.34 -8.26
C THR A 206 -0.55 0.61 -8.13
N GLU A 207 -0.19 0.14 -6.93
CA GLU A 207 0.98 -0.71 -6.76
C GLU A 207 0.87 -2.03 -7.55
N LEU A 208 -0.29 -2.68 -7.51
CA LEU A 208 -0.50 -3.94 -8.22
C LEU A 208 -0.41 -3.78 -9.73
N VAL A 209 -0.89 -2.66 -10.29
CA VAL A 209 -0.80 -2.38 -11.74
C VAL A 209 0.59 -1.91 -12.16
N TYR A 210 1.16 -0.91 -11.48
CA TYR A 210 2.36 -0.23 -11.96
C TYR A 210 3.64 -0.64 -11.20
N GLY A 211 3.51 -1.15 -9.98
CA GLY A 211 4.62 -1.61 -9.16
C GLY A 211 5.36 -2.82 -9.77
N PRO A 212 6.66 -2.95 -9.53
CA PRO A 212 7.50 -3.99 -10.14
C PRO A 212 7.24 -5.42 -9.61
N ASN A 213 6.65 -5.57 -8.42
CA ASN A 213 6.53 -6.85 -7.74
C ASN A 213 5.18 -6.96 -6.99
N PRO A 214 4.14 -7.56 -7.58
CA PRO A 214 2.81 -7.59 -6.96
C PRO A 214 2.78 -8.48 -5.69
N GLN A 215 3.61 -9.52 -5.61
CA GLN A 215 3.74 -10.33 -4.40
C GLN A 215 4.30 -9.51 -3.23
N ASP A 216 5.20 -8.55 -3.50
CA ASP A 216 5.72 -7.66 -2.46
C ASP A 216 4.62 -6.74 -1.90
N SER A 217 3.77 -6.18 -2.76
CA SER A 217 2.62 -5.37 -2.34
C SER A 217 1.62 -6.18 -1.49
N LEU A 218 1.33 -7.42 -1.90
CA LEU A 218 0.50 -8.34 -1.12
C LEU A 218 1.16 -8.69 0.23
N TRP A 219 2.47 -8.94 0.23
CA TRP A 219 3.24 -9.22 1.43
C TRP A 219 3.21 -8.07 2.44
N GLN A 220 3.34 -6.83 1.97
CA GLN A 220 3.26 -5.63 2.80
C GLN A 220 1.88 -5.48 3.45
N ILE A 221 0.79 -5.69 2.70
CA ILE A 221 -0.56 -5.64 3.27
C ILE A 221 -0.74 -6.71 4.35
N VAL A 222 -0.39 -7.96 4.07
CA VAL A 222 -0.52 -9.05 5.04
C VAL A 222 0.32 -8.76 6.29
N THR A 223 1.52 -8.21 6.12
CA THR A 223 2.38 -7.78 7.23
C THR A 223 1.73 -6.65 8.04
N GLY A 224 1.13 -5.66 7.38
CA GLY A 224 0.39 -4.56 8.01
C GLY A 224 -0.80 -5.07 8.84
N VAL A 225 -1.65 -5.91 8.26
CA VAL A 225 -2.80 -6.54 8.95
C VAL A 225 -2.32 -7.27 10.21
N LEU A 226 -1.27 -8.10 10.09
CA LEU A 226 -0.69 -8.83 11.22
C LEU A 226 -0.21 -7.90 12.34
N GLN A 227 0.47 -6.81 11.99
CA GLN A 227 0.96 -5.84 12.96
C GLN A 227 -0.19 -5.13 13.68
N GLU A 228 -1.22 -4.71 12.94
CA GLU A 228 -2.41 -4.06 13.50
C GLU A 228 -3.16 -4.99 14.47
N ILE A 229 -3.36 -6.26 14.10
CA ILE A 229 -3.98 -7.28 14.95
C ILE A 229 -3.16 -7.48 16.24
N LYS A 230 -1.83 -7.63 16.12
CA LYS A 230 -0.93 -7.84 17.26
C LYS A 230 -0.89 -6.64 18.21
N GLN A 231 -1.06 -5.43 17.68
CA GLN A 231 -1.11 -4.19 18.46
C GLN A 231 -2.50 -3.85 19.00
N GLY A 232 -3.52 -4.67 18.72
CA GLY A 232 -4.90 -4.42 19.15
C GLY A 232 -5.55 -3.20 18.47
N ARG A 233 -5.07 -2.83 17.27
CA ARG A 233 -5.64 -1.74 16.46
C ARG A 233 -6.78 -2.26 15.59
N SER A 234 -7.66 -1.35 15.15
CA SER A 234 -8.61 -1.67 14.08
C SER A 234 -7.83 -2.03 12.81
N ILE A 235 -8.34 -3.03 12.10
CA ILE A 235 -7.76 -3.60 10.88
C ILE A 235 -8.67 -3.36 9.66
N ASP A 236 -9.73 -2.55 9.83
CA ASP A 236 -10.87 -2.50 8.91
C ASP A 236 -10.43 -2.19 7.47
N TYR A 237 -9.48 -1.27 7.29
CA TYR A 237 -8.95 -0.87 5.97
C TYR A 237 -8.10 -1.96 5.32
N SER A 238 -7.14 -2.51 6.06
CA SER A 238 -6.20 -3.51 5.56
C SER A 238 -6.92 -4.84 5.24
N VAL A 239 -7.96 -5.15 6.01
CA VAL A 239 -8.87 -6.29 5.78
C VAL A 239 -9.71 -6.10 4.53
N GLU A 240 -10.28 -4.91 4.31
CA GLU A 240 -11.07 -4.62 3.12
C GLU A 240 -10.25 -4.76 1.84
N LYS A 241 -9.05 -4.14 1.78
CA LYS A 241 -8.11 -4.27 0.65
C LYS A 241 -7.84 -5.74 0.32
N LEU A 242 -7.57 -6.56 1.33
CA LEU A 242 -7.28 -7.99 1.16
C LEU A 242 -8.53 -8.77 0.69
N LYS A 243 -9.69 -8.51 1.30
CA LYS A 243 -10.96 -9.14 0.95
C LYS A 243 -11.33 -8.89 -0.51
N ASP A 244 -11.24 -7.66 -0.98
CA ASP A 244 -11.68 -7.30 -2.34
C ASP A 244 -10.78 -7.91 -3.43
N ILE A 245 -9.47 -8.00 -3.18
CA ILE A 245 -8.57 -8.79 -4.04
C ILE A 245 -8.95 -10.26 -4.05
N LEU A 246 -9.19 -10.85 -2.89
CA LEU A 246 -9.53 -12.27 -2.79
C LEU A 246 -10.84 -12.60 -3.52
N VAL A 247 -11.87 -11.77 -3.36
CA VAL A 247 -13.17 -11.94 -4.04
C VAL A 247 -13.03 -11.79 -5.56
N MET A 248 -12.28 -10.80 -6.04
CA MET A 248 -12.12 -10.62 -7.50
C MET A 248 -11.20 -11.67 -8.11
N ALA A 249 -10.19 -12.14 -7.39
CA ALA A 249 -9.34 -13.22 -7.85
C ALA A 249 -10.11 -14.53 -8.03
N GLN A 250 -11.12 -14.80 -7.20
CA GLN A 250 -12.01 -15.97 -7.37
C GLN A 250 -12.77 -15.98 -8.69
N ALA A 251 -12.97 -14.81 -9.32
CA ALA A 251 -13.64 -14.69 -10.62
C ALA A 251 -12.71 -15.01 -11.82
N ILE A 252 -11.44 -15.30 -11.58
CA ILE A 252 -10.48 -15.66 -12.63
C ILE A 252 -10.57 -17.16 -12.93
N ASN A 253 -10.93 -17.48 -14.17
CA ASN A 253 -11.20 -18.84 -14.64
C ASN A 253 -10.05 -19.86 -14.50
N TRP A 254 -8.79 -19.44 -14.33
CA TRP A 254 -7.64 -20.35 -14.18
C TRP A 254 -7.27 -20.63 -12.71
N ILE A 255 -7.82 -19.89 -11.75
CA ILE A 255 -7.70 -20.23 -10.33
C ILE A 255 -8.77 -21.29 -10.07
N PRO A 256 -8.40 -22.52 -9.66
CA PRO A 256 -9.40 -23.54 -9.30
C PRO A 256 -10.38 -22.92 -8.30
N ARG A 257 -11.68 -22.97 -8.63
CA ARG A 257 -12.72 -22.36 -7.81
C ARG A 257 -12.63 -22.90 -6.38
N GLY A 258 -12.07 -22.10 -5.48
CA GLY A 258 -12.30 -22.23 -4.04
C GLY A 258 -11.21 -22.79 -3.13
N GLU A 259 -10.00 -23.19 -3.56
CA GLU A 259 -9.25 -24.09 -2.66
C GLU A 259 -8.08 -23.51 -1.86
N LEU A 260 -7.24 -22.59 -2.37
CA LEU A 260 -6.00 -22.25 -1.64
C LEU A 260 -5.63 -20.76 -1.67
N LEU A 261 -5.49 -20.16 -0.49
CA LEU A 261 -5.01 -18.78 -0.30
C LEU A 261 -3.61 -18.51 -0.92
N CYS A 262 -2.79 -19.56 -1.14
CA CYS A 262 -1.49 -19.44 -1.79
C CYS A 262 -1.54 -19.12 -3.28
N PHE A 263 -2.71 -19.11 -3.93
CA PHE A 263 -2.81 -18.65 -5.32
C PHE A 263 -2.22 -17.24 -5.49
N LEU A 264 -2.30 -16.40 -4.44
CA LEU A 264 -1.70 -15.06 -4.39
C LEU A 264 -0.19 -15.07 -4.65
N CYS A 265 0.51 -16.12 -4.20
CA CYS A 265 1.94 -16.32 -4.42
C CYS A 265 2.26 -16.57 -5.91
N PHE A 266 1.31 -17.11 -6.67
CA PHE A 266 1.49 -17.48 -8.07
C PHE A 266 0.91 -16.48 -9.06
N LEU A 267 0.36 -15.35 -8.59
CA LEU A 267 -0.20 -14.32 -9.46
C LEU A 267 0.86 -13.79 -10.44
N SER A 268 0.64 -13.99 -11.74
CA SER A 268 1.47 -13.31 -12.74
C SER A 268 1.26 -11.79 -12.66
N LYS A 269 2.20 -11.01 -13.19
CA LYS A 269 2.08 -9.56 -13.23
C LYS A 269 0.85 -9.12 -14.04
N GLU A 270 0.57 -9.81 -15.13
CA GLU A 270 -0.59 -9.61 -15.99
C GLU A 270 -1.89 -9.88 -15.22
N SER A 271 -1.95 -10.99 -14.48
CA SER A 271 -3.12 -11.34 -13.67
C SER A 271 -3.38 -10.32 -12.55
N ALA A 272 -2.33 -9.92 -11.82
CA ALA A 272 -2.44 -8.88 -10.80
C ALA A 272 -2.93 -7.55 -11.40
N THR A 273 -2.46 -7.22 -12.61
CA THR A 273 -2.84 -5.99 -13.33
C THR A 273 -4.30 -6.02 -13.76
N ASP A 274 -4.78 -7.14 -14.30
CA ASP A 274 -6.19 -7.32 -14.71
C ASP A 274 -7.15 -7.22 -13.51
N ILE A 275 -6.84 -7.91 -12.39
CA ILE A 275 -7.61 -7.82 -11.14
C ILE A 275 -7.70 -6.38 -10.66
N ALA A 276 -6.54 -5.72 -10.53
CA ALA A 276 -6.46 -4.39 -9.98
C ALA A 276 -7.15 -3.35 -10.87
N THR A 277 -7.08 -3.49 -12.19
CA THR A 277 -7.77 -2.62 -13.14
C THR A 277 -9.29 -2.77 -13.03
N LYS A 278 -9.80 -4.00 -12.97
CA LYS A 278 -11.24 -4.28 -12.77
C LYS A 278 -11.76 -3.71 -11.45
N LEU A 279 -11.00 -3.89 -10.36
CA LEU A 279 -11.32 -3.30 -9.07
C LEU A 279 -11.31 -1.77 -9.13
N TYR A 280 -10.27 -1.17 -9.72
CA TYR A 280 -10.12 0.27 -9.81
C TYR A 280 -11.31 0.91 -10.51
N HIS A 281 -11.76 0.35 -11.63
CA HIS A 281 -12.96 0.82 -12.32
C HIS A 281 -14.22 0.68 -11.47
N ARG A 282 -14.38 -0.42 -10.74
CA ARG A 282 -15.53 -0.61 -9.83
C ARG A 282 -15.57 0.45 -8.73
N TYR A 283 -14.45 0.74 -8.06
CA TYR A 283 -14.40 1.80 -7.05
C TYR A 283 -14.65 3.17 -7.66
N THR A 284 -13.99 3.48 -8.77
CA THR A 284 -14.13 4.80 -9.42
C THR A 284 -15.57 5.04 -9.89
N LEU A 285 -16.22 4.04 -10.48
CA LEU A 285 -17.62 4.12 -10.90
C LEU A 285 -18.60 4.18 -9.72
N ALA A 286 -18.36 3.41 -8.65
CA ALA A 286 -19.18 3.47 -7.44
C ALA A 286 -19.13 4.87 -6.79
N THR A 287 -17.94 5.48 -6.70
CA THR A 287 -17.78 6.86 -6.23
C THR A 287 -18.53 7.86 -7.11
N HIS A 288 -18.61 7.64 -8.43
CA HIS A 288 -19.35 8.49 -9.36
C HIS A 288 -20.88 8.28 -9.31
N GLN A 289 -21.36 7.06 -9.07
CA GLN A 289 -22.79 6.76 -8.95
C GLN A 289 -23.39 7.27 -7.64
N TRP A 290 -22.65 7.16 -6.53
CA TRP A 290 -23.03 7.76 -5.24
C TRP A 290 -23.17 9.28 -5.36
N LYS A 291 -22.23 9.96 -6.04
CA LYS A 291 -22.28 11.41 -6.31
C LYS A 291 -23.43 11.84 -7.23
N ARG A 292 -24.05 10.91 -7.95
CA ARG A 292 -25.22 11.19 -8.82
C ARG A 292 -26.56 10.79 -8.17
N GLY A 293 -26.56 10.34 -6.92
CA GLY A 293 -27.78 9.95 -6.20
C GLY A 293 -28.52 8.77 -6.82
N LEU A 294 -27.80 7.84 -7.47
CA LEU A 294 -28.40 6.70 -8.19
C LEU A 294 -28.40 5.38 -7.41
N LEU A 295 -28.31 5.42 -6.08
CA LEU A 295 -28.53 4.27 -5.18
C LEU A 295 -29.30 4.70 -3.94
#